data_AF-A0A8D0X3Y3-F1
#
_entry.id   AF-A0A8D0X3Y3-F1
#
_cell.length_a   1.000
_cell.length_b   1.000
_cell.length_c   1.000
_cell.angle_alpha   90.00
_cell.angle_beta   90.00
_cell.angle_gamma   90.00
#
_symmetry.space_group_name_H-M   'P 1'
#
loop_
_entity.id
_entity.type
_entity.pdbx_description
1 polymer ?
#
loop_
_entity_poly.entity_id
_entity_poly.type
_entity_poly.pdbx_seq_one_letter_code
_entity_poly.pdbx_strand_id
1 'polypeptide(L)'
;YARATAMPDPSRICDPHHSPQQPSTGLNEEQKEFQRVAFSFAAQEMMPNMAEWDQKELFPVDMMRKAARLGFGGVYVRTDVGGSGLSRLDTSVIFEALATGCTSTTAYMSIHNMCVWIIDAFGNEEQRHRFCPPLCTMEKFASYCLTEPGSGSDAASLLTSAERQGDHYILNGSKAFISGGGEADIYVVMCRTGGPGHKGISCVVVEKGTPGLSFGKKEKKVGWNSQPTRAVIFEDCAVPVANRIGDEGQGFLIAMRGLNGGRINVASCSLGAAHASIILTRDHLKVRKQFGEPLANNQYLQFKLADMATKLVASRLMIRSAAVALQEEREDAVALCSMAKLFATDECFEVTATPAPLLPFPIVNFRDGSK
;
A
#
# COMPACT_ATOMS: atom_id res chain seq x y z
N TYR A 1 -37.16 36.29 12.92
CA TYR A 1 -36.41 37.26 12.11
C TYR A 1 -35.14 36.61 11.61
N ALA A 2 -35.23 35.96 10.44
CA ALA A 2 -34.07 35.40 9.75
C ALA A 2 -33.20 36.56 9.24
N ARG A 3 -32.00 36.73 9.80
CA ARG A 3 -30.96 37.49 9.10
C ARG A 3 -30.40 36.57 8.03
N ALA A 4 -30.72 36.89 6.78
CA ALA A 4 -30.00 36.37 5.63
C ALA A 4 -28.54 36.85 5.72
N THR A 5 -27.69 36.07 6.38
CA THR A 5 -26.26 36.12 6.12
C THR A 5 -26.09 35.71 4.66
N ALA A 6 -25.49 36.59 3.85
CA ALA A 6 -25.19 36.33 2.46
C ALA A 6 -24.60 34.93 2.31
N MET A 7 -25.18 34.11 1.42
CA MET A 7 -24.55 32.84 1.07
C MET A 7 -23.12 33.15 0.60
N PRO A 8 -22.10 32.44 1.11
CA PRO A 8 -20.75 32.63 0.62
C PRO A 8 -20.74 32.42 -0.90
N ASP A 9 -19.98 33.27 -1.59
CA ASP A 9 -19.81 33.19 -3.03
C ASP A 9 -19.41 31.75 -3.44
N PRO A 10 -20.24 31.04 -4.23
CA PRO A 10 -19.97 29.66 -4.63
C PRO A 10 -18.65 29.51 -5.41
N SER A 11 -18.06 30.62 -5.89
CA SER A 11 -16.71 30.64 -6.48
C SER A 11 -15.60 30.33 -5.46
N ARG A 12 -15.79 30.63 -4.15
CA ARG A 12 -14.79 30.35 -3.10
C ARG A 12 -14.72 28.88 -2.70
N ILE A 13 -15.79 28.11 -2.92
CA ILE A 13 -15.77 26.64 -2.80
C ILE A 13 -14.89 26.03 -3.91
N CYS A 14 -14.58 26.81 -4.95
CA CYS A 14 -13.79 26.42 -6.12
C CYS A 14 -12.39 27.04 -6.15
N ASP A 15 -11.92 27.72 -5.10
CA ASP A 15 -10.53 28.20 -5.03
C ASP A 15 -9.59 26.98 -4.92
N PRO A 16 -8.67 26.75 -5.87
CA PRO A 16 -7.70 25.66 -5.77
C PRO A 16 -6.81 25.78 -4.53
N HIS A 17 -6.72 26.97 -3.91
CA HIS A 17 -5.98 27.20 -2.67
C HIS A 17 -6.79 26.95 -1.38
N HIS A 18 -8.12 26.78 -1.46
CA HIS A 18 -9.02 26.55 -0.31
C HIS A 18 -10.16 25.58 -0.62
N SER A 19 -9.87 24.48 -1.31
CA SER A 19 -10.85 23.41 -1.51
C SER A 19 -11.10 22.68 -0.19
N PRO A 20 -12.37 22.44 0.22
CA PRO A 20 -12.68 21.64 1.41
C PRO A 20 -12.17 20.19 1.33
N GLN A 21 -11.76 19.74 0.14
CA GLN A 21 -11.18 18.41 -0.11
C GLN A 21 -9.65 18.44 -0.24
N GLN A 22 -9.01 19.60 -0.04
CA GLN A 22 -7.59 19.78 -0.31
C GLN A 22 -6.75 18.77 0.50
N PRO A 23 -5.96 17.92 -0.16
CA PRO A 23 -5.20 16.89 0.53
C PRO A 23 -4.08 17.47 1.41
N SER A 24 -3.72 18.75 1.23
CA SER A 24 -2.65 19.42 1.97
C SER A 24 -3.09 20.03 3.31
N THR A 25 -4.39 20.07 3.60
CA THR A 25 -4.90 20.67 4.85
C THR A 25 -4.36 19.94 6.08
N GLY A 26 -3.87 20.72 7.05
CA GLY A 26 -3.31 20.20 8.31
C GLY A 26 -1.89 19.64 8.22
N LEU A 27 -1.26 19.65 7.03
CA LEU A 27 0.14 19.23 6.86
C LEU A 27 1.09 20.41 7.13
N ASN A 28 2.28 20.09 7.66
CA ASN A 28 3.38 21.05 7.74
C ASN A 28 4.04 21.27 6.35
N GLU A 29 4.94 22.25 6.22
CA GLU A 29 5.56 22.59 4.92
C GLU A 29 6.40 21.45 4.33
N GLU A 30 7.11 20.69 5.17
CA GLU A 30 7.91 19.54 4.72
C GLU A 30 7.01 18.42 4.17
N GLN A 31 5.92 18.11 4.85
CA GLN A 31 4.90 17.17 4.40
C GLN A 31 4.22 17.59 3.10
N LYS A 32 3.95 18.88 2.93
CA LYS A 32 3.43 19.43 1.66
C LYS A 32 4.44 19.24 0.53
N GLU A 33 5.74 19.38 0.81
CA GLU A 33 6.78 19.14 -0.17
C GLU A 33 6.87 17.65 -0.55
N PHE A 34 6.89 16.74 0.43
CA PHE A 34 6.82 15.30 0.17
C PHE A 34 5.59 14.91 -0.66
N GLN A 35 4.43 15.48 -0.30
CA GLN A 35 3.19 15.30 -1.05
C GLN A 35 3.33 15.76 -2.50
N ARG A 36 3.89 16.97 -2.72
CA ARG A 36 4.08 17.56 -4.06
C ARG A 36 5.01 16.71 -4.93
N VAL A 37 6.13 16.26 -4.37
CA VAL A 37 7.09 15.38 -5.06
C VAL A 37 6.42 14.06 -5.45
N ALA A 38 5.72 13.42 -4.52
CA ALA A 38 5.02 12.16 -4.76
C ALA A 38 3.90 12.30 -5.81
N PHE A 39 3.08 13.36 -5.75
CA PHE A 39 2.06 13.63 -6.78
C PHE A 39 2.67 13.86 -8.16
N SER A 40 3.75 14.63 -8.23
CA SER A 40 4.43 14.92 -9.50
C SER A 40 4.99 13.65 -10.11
N PHE A 41 5.63 12.80 -9.30
CA PHE A 41 6.12 11.49 -9.72
C PHE A 41 4.99 10.57 -10.18
N ALA A 42 3.89 10.50 -9.42
CA ALA A 42 2.72 9.70 -9.77
C ALA A 42 2.13 10.11 -11.13
N ALA A 43 1.99 11.42 -11.37
CA ALA A 43 1.43 11.95 -12.60
C ALA A 43 2.35 11.73 -13.82
N GLN A 44 3.67 11.78 -13.64
CA GLN A 44 4.64 11.71 -14.74
C GLN A 44 5.09 10.28 -15.05
N GLU A 45 5.30 9.45 -14.04
CA GLU A 45 5.96 8.14 -14.17
C GLU A 45 4.99 6.96 -13.97
N MET A 46 3.89 7.15 -13.24
CA MET A 46 2.93 6.06 -12.93
C MET A 46 1.67 6.12 -13.77
N MET A 47 0.94 7.24 -13.73
CA MET A 47 -0.37 7.39 -14.36
C MET A 47 -0.37 7.08 -15.86
N PRO A 48 0.62 7.53 -16.67
CA PRO A 48 0.63 7.24 -18.11
C PRO A 48 0.78 5.75 -18.44
N ASN A 49 1.40 4.98 -17.53
CA ASN A 49 1.75 3.57 -17.74
C ASN A 49 0.79 2.60 -17.02
N MET A 50 -0.05 3.11 -16.09
CA MET A 50 -0.93 2.30 -15.24
C MET A 50 -1.76 1.28 -16.03
N ALA A 51 -2.40 1.72 -17.11
CA ALA A 51 -3.27 0.84 -17.91
C ALA A 51 -2.49 -0.27 -18.63
N GLU A 52 -1.27 0.02 -19.08
CA GLU A 52 -0.41 -0.98 -19.72
C GLU A 52 0.07 -2.02 -18.70
N TRP A 53 0.54 -1.57 -17.53
CA TRP A 53 0.98 -2.49 -16.48
C TRP A 53 -0.15 -3.39 -15.97
N ASP A 54 -1.38 -2.86 -15.90
CA ASP A 54 -2.54 -3.64 -15.53
C ASP A 54 -2.88 -4.69 -16.60
N GLN A 55 -3.06 -4.27 -17.85
CA GLN A 55 -3.47 -5.14 -18.96
C GLN A 55 -2.45 -6.25 -19.26
N LYS A 56 -1.16 -5.92 -19.18
CA LYS A 56 -0.06 -6.85 -19.47
C LYS A 56 0.47 -7.55 -18.21
N GLU A 57 -0.07 -7.23 -17.02
CA GLU A 57 0.38 -7.74 -15.72
C GLU A 57 1.89 -7.58 -15.51
N LEU A 58 2.42 -6.38 -15.80
CA LEU A 58 3.84 -6.08 -15.75
C LEU A 58 4.25 -5.58 -14.37
N PHE A 59 5.36 -6.12 -13.86
CA PHE A 59 6.01 -5.65 -12.64
C PHE A 59 6.95 -4.49 -12.97
N PRO A 60 6.64 -3.22 -12.60
CA PRO A 60 7.31 -2.05 -13.16
C PRO A 60 8.62 -1.72 -12.43
N VAL A 61 9.60 -2.61 -12.53
CA VAL A 61 10.91 -2.55 -11.85
C VAL A 61 11.60 -1.20 -12.05
N ASP A 62 11.72 -0.74 -13.30
CA ASP A 62 12.45 0.48 -13.61
C ASP A 62 11.79 1.70 -12.96
N MET A 63 10.46 1.79 -13.01
CA MET A 63 9.73 2.88 -12.37
C MET A 63 9.88 2.84 -10.85
N MET A 64 9.76 1.67 -10.23
CA MET A 64 9.95 1.53 -8.78
C MET A 64 11.36 1.93 -8.35
N ARG A 65 12.40 1.62 -9.15
CA ARG A 65 13.77 2.12 -8.92
C ARG A 65 13.88 3.63 -9.09
N LYS A 66 13.14 4.26 -10.01
CA LYS A 66 13.06 5.73 -10.08
C LYS A 66 12.45 6.30 -8.79
N ALA A 67 11.39 5.68 -8.29
CA ALA A 67 10.74 6.08 -7.04
C ALA A 67 11.69 5.93 -5.84
N ALA A 68 12.48 4.85 -5.80
CA ALA A 68 13.48 4.62 -4.76
C ALA A 68 14.57 5.69 -4.72
N ARG A 69 14.97 6.26 -5.88
CA ARG A 69 15.90 7.41 -5.92
C ARG A 69 15.34 8.68 -5.29
N LEU A 70 14.02 8.77 -5.12
CA LEU A 70 13.35 9.85 -4.37
C LEU A 70 13.16 9.49 -2.89
N GLY A 71 13.70 8.36 -2.42
CA GLY A 71 13.53 7.86 -1.05
C GLY A 71 12.35 6.89 -0.85
N PHE A 72 11.55 6.61 -1.88
CA PHE A 72 10.31 5.85 -1.72
C PHE A 72 10.50 4.32 -1.58
N GLY A 73 11.74 3.82 -1.65
CA GLY A 73 12.07 2.42 -1.39
C GLY A 73 12.18 2.07 0.10
N GLY A 74 12.47 3.06 0.94
CA GLY A 74 12.64 2.89 2.39
C GLY A 74 12.14 4.11 3.16
N VAL A 75 10.88 4.49 2.96
CA VAL A 75 10.27 5.74 3.44
C VAL A 75 10.44 5.93 4.96
N TYR A 76 10.08 4.92 5.74
CA TYR A 76 10.12 4.94 7.21
C TYR A 76 11.16 3.95 7.77
N VAL A 77 12.23 3.74 7.00
CA VAL A 77 13.41 2.97 7.40
C VAL A 77 14.48 3.95 7.86
N ARG A 78 15.30 3.58 8.86
CA ARG A 78 16.35 4.45 9.38
C ARG A 78 17.40 4.82 8.32
N THR A 79 17.95 6.02 8.45
CA THR A 79 18.85 6.63 7.45
C THR A 79 20.24 6.00 7.42
N ASP A 80 20.70 5.42 8.53
CA ASP A 80 21.98 4.72 8.66
C ASP A 80 22.09 3.47 7.75
N VAL A 81 20.95 2.93 7.32
CA VAL A 81 20.85 1.81 6.36
C VAL A 81 20.23 2.21 5.02
N GLY A 82 20.25 3.51 4.70
CA GLY A 82 19.83 4.05 3.41
C GLY A 82 18.34 4.37 3.28
N GLY A 83 17.57 4.27 4.37
CA GLY A 83 16.17 4.71 4.39
C GLY A 83 16.04 6.24 4.45
N SER A 84 14.81 6.74 4.37
CA SER A 84 14.49 8.17 4.44
C SER A 84 14.16 8.66 5.86
N GLY A 85 13.97 7.77 6.83
CA GLY A 85 13.73 8.13 8.23
C GLY A 85 12.43 8.91 8.48
N LEU A 86 11.45 8.82 7.57
CA LEU A 86 10.21 9.61 7.65
C LEU A 86 9.19 8.99 8.60
N SER A 87 8.26 9.82 9.09
CA SER A 87 7.25 9.40 10.06
C SER A 87 6.12 8.57 9.42
N ARG A 88 5.20 8.07 10.26
CA ARG A 88 3.99 7.35 9.80
C ARG A 88 3.06 8.28 9.03
N LEU A 89 2.92 9.53 9.47
CA LEU A 89 2.09 10.52 8.78
C LEU A 89 2.69 10.86 7.41
N ASP A 90 4.01 11.10 7.33
CA ASP A 90 4.69 11.41 6.07
C ASP A 90 4.55 10.25 5.07
N THR A 91 4.70 9.02 5.56
CA THR A 91 4.49 7.79 4.78
C THR A 91 3.06 7.72 4.22
N SER A 92 2.05 7.97 5.05
CA SER A 92 0.65 7.99 4.60
C SER A 92 0.42 9.04 3.52
N VAL A 93 1.01 10.22 3.65
CA VAL A 93 0.89 11.32 2.68
C VAL A 93 1.53 10.95 1.34
N ILE A 94 2.72 10.35 1.37
CA ILE A 94 3.42 9.88 0.17
C ILE A 94 2.62 8.78 -0.54
N PHE A 95 2.16 7.76 0.19
CA PHE A 95 1.39 6.67 -0.42
C PHE A 95 0.00 7.10 -0.91
N GLU A 96 -0.67 8.05 -0.23
CA GLU A 96 -1.90 8.68 -0.75
C GLU A 96 -1.63 9.32 -2.12
N ALA A 97 -0.56 10.11 -2.25
CA ALA A 97 -0.20 10.79 -3.48
C ALA A 97 0.19 9.80 -4.60
N LEU A 98 1.06 8.83 -4.32
CA LEU A 98 1.49 7.81 -5.30
C LEU A 98 0.30 6.97 -5.82
N ALA A 99 -0.64 6.63 -4.95
CA ALA A 99 -1.80 5.81 -5.31
C ALA A 99 -2.78 6.50 -6.27
N THR A 100 -2.66 7.82 -6.48
CA THR A 100 -3.38 8.53 -7.55
C THR A 100 -2.86 8.20 -8.95
N GLY A 101 -1.61 7.73 -9.06
CA GLY A 101 -1.02 7.30 -10.33
C GLY A 101 -1.27 5.83 -10.64
N CYS A 102 -0.94 4.92 -9.71
CA CYS A 102 -1.28 3.51 -9.82
C CYS A 102 -1.39 2.85 -8.43
N THR A 103 -2.61 2.65 -7.96
CA THR A 103 -2.88 2.05 -6.63
C THR A 103 -2.26 0.66 -6.50
N SER A 104 -2.29 -0.16 -7.56
CA SER A 104 -1.70 -1.51 -7.55
C SER A 104 -0.19 -1.47 -7.29
N THR A 105 0.54 -0.55 -7.90
CA THR A 105 2.00 -0.49 -7.74
C THR A 105 2.36 0.15 -6.40
N THR A 106 1.65 1.21 -5.99
CA THR A 106 1.85 1.82 -4.67
C THR A 106 1.61 0.84 -3.53
N ALA A 107 0.58 -0.01 -3.64
CA ALA A 107 0.32 -1.04 -2.64
C ALA A 107 1.48 -2.05 -2.54
N TYR A 108 2.09 -2.44 -3.67
CA TYR A 108 3.29 -3.27 -3.64
C TYR A 108 4.49 -2.54 -3.00
N MET A 109 4.74 -1.28 -3.36
CA MET A 109 5.79 -0.47 -2.73
C MET A 109 5.61 -0.37 -1.21
N SER A 110 4.36 -0.29 -0.75
CA SER A 110 4.03 -0.32 0.68
C SER A 110 4.39 -1.66 1.34
N ILE A 111 4.06 -2.79 0.70
CA ILE A 111 4.43 -4.13 1.19
C ILE A 111 5.96 -4.26 1.25
N HIS A 112 6.66 -3.80 0.21
CA HIS A 112 8.11 -3.76 0.17
C HIS A 112 8.66 -2.98 1.38
N ASN A 113 8.19 -1.74 1.59
CA ASN A 113 8.60 -0.91 2.72
C ASN A 113 8.32 -1.58 4.08
N MET A 114 7.22 -2.34 4.21
CA MET A 114 6.93 -3.13 5.41
C MET A 114 7.98 -4.23 5.65
N CYS A 115 8.42 -4.93 4.60
CA CYS A 115 9.50 -5.91 4.70
C CYS A 115 10.81 -5.25 5.14
N VAL A 116 11.21 -4.14 4.52
CA VAL A 116 12.44 -3.43 4.88
C VAL A 116 12.40 -2.97 6.34
N TRP A 117 11.27 -2.41 6.77
CA TRP A 117 11.07 -1.98 8.14
C TRP A 117 11.09 -3.12 9.15
N ILE A 118 10.54 -4.31 8.83
CA ILE A 118 10.63 -5.46 9.73
C ILE A 118 12.10 -5.81 9.99
N ILE A 119 12.92 -5.83 8.93
CA ILE A 119 14.34 -6.14 9.08
C ILE A 119 15.07 -5.02 9.82
N ASP A 120 14.80 -3.76 9.50
CA ASP A 120 15.42 -2.62 10.19
C ASP A 120 15.06 -2.58 11.68
N ALA A 121 13.78 -2.76 12.03
CA ALA A 121 13.30 -2.57 13.39
C ALA A 121 13.63 -3.73 14.34
N PHE A 122 13.74 -4.96 13.82
CA PHE A 122 13.89 -6.17 14.64
C PHE A 122 15.15 -6.99 14.32
N GLY A 123 15.86 -6.65 13.24
CA GLY A 123 17.12 -7.31 12.89
C GLY A 123 18.29 -6.78 13.72
N ASN A 124 19.33 -7.59 13.85
CA ASN A 124 20.61 -7.16 14.39
C ASN A 124 21.39 -6.30 13.37
N GLU A 125 22.45 -5.63 13.80
CA GLU A 125 23.24 -4.72 12.94
C GLU A 125 23.72 -5.38 11.64
N GLU A 126 24.17 -6.63 11.68
CA GLU A 126 24.62 -7.35 10.49
C GLU A 126 23.47 -7.55 9.49
N GLN A 127 22.30 -7.99 9.96
CA GLN A 127 21.11 -8.18 9.13
C GLN A 127 20.63 -6.86 8.53
N ARG A 128 20.59 -5.80 9.34
CA ARG A 128 20.18 -4.47 8.90
C ARG A 128 21.08 -3.96 7.78
N HIS A 129 22.40 -3.95 8.01
CA HIS A 129 23.36 -3.46 7.02
C HIS A 129 23.52 -4.37 5.81
N ARG A 130 23.19 -5.66 5.91
CA ARG A 130 23.18 -6.59 4.78
C ARG A 130 21.95 -6.44 3.90
N PHE A 131 20.76 -6.39 4.48
CA PHE A 131 19.50 -6.50 3.73
C PHE A 131 18.86 -5.15 3.42
N CYS A 132 18.91 -4.17 4.32
CA CYS A 132 18.16 -2.91 4.13
C CYS A 132 18.70 -2.05 2.98
N PRO A 133 20.02 -1.81 2.80
CA PRO A 133 20.52 -0.93 1.74
C PRO A 133 20.08 -1.29 0.31
N PRO A 134 20.19 -2.56 -0.17
CA PRO A 134 19.73 -2.91 -1.52
C PRO A 134 18.20 -2.87 -1.65
N LEU A 135 17.45 -2.97 -0.54
CA LEU A 135 16.00 -2.82 -0.55
C LEU A 135 15.60 -1.34 -0.61
N CYS A 136 16.23 -0.45 0.17
CA CYS A 136 15.95 0.99 0.15
C CYS A 136 16.17 1.61 -1.23
N THR A 137 17.13 1.09 -2.00
CA THR A 137 17.41 1.51 -3.38
C THR A 137 16.56 0.78 -4.43
N MET A 138 15.79 -0.23 -4.01
CA MET A 138 15.08 -1.19 -4.89
C MET A 138 16.01 -1.83 -5.94
N GLU A 139 17.29 -1.99 -5.62
CA GLU A 139 18.17 -2.90 -6.34
C GLU A 139 17.60 -4.32 -6.23
N LYS A 140 17.26 -4.71 -4.99
CA LYS A 140 16.51 -5.91 -4.64
C LYS A 140 15.08 -5.58 -4.25
N PHE A 141 14.18 -6.52 -4.49
CA PHE A 141 12.77 -6.42 -4.11
C PHE A 141 12.43 -7.39 -2.98
N ALA A 142 11.38 -7.07 -2.21
CA ALA A 142 10.98 -7.85 -1.05
C ALA A 142 9.51 -8.26 -1.10
N SER A 143 9.22 -9.41 -0.50
CA SER A 143 7.88 -9.99 -0.37
C SER A 143 7.63 -10.44 1.07
N TYR A 144 6.41 -10.19 1.54
CA TYR A 144 5.96 -10.60 2.87
C TYR A 144 5.21 -11.92 2.82
N CYS A 145 5.65 -12.93 3.58
CA CYS A 145 5.18 -14.30 3.51
C CYS A 145 4.54 -14.75 4.84
N LEU A 146 3.23 -14.49 4.99
CA LEU A 146 2.45 -14.91 6.16
C LEU A 146 1.38 -15.93 5.79
N THR A 147 0.46 -15.54 4.90
CA THR A 147 -0.73 -16.29 4.51
C THR A 147 -0.38 -17.65 3.88
N GLU A 148 -1.20 -18.66 4.19
CA GLU A 148 -1.13 -20.01 3.63
C GLU A 148 -2.51 -20.41 3.09
N PRO A 149 -2.61 -21.48 2.27
CA PRO A 149 -3.91 -21.95 1.78
C PRO A 149 -4.92 -22.23 2.91
N GLY A 150 -4.46 -22.71 4.07
CA GLY A 150 -5.29 -22.99 5.24
C GLY A 150 -5.33 -21.89 6.30
N SER A 151 -4.52 -20.83 6.19
CA SER A 151 -4.39 -19.79 7.24
C SER A 151 -4.32 -18.39 6.63
N GLY A 152 -5.49 -17.78 6.47
CA GLY A 152 -5.67 -16.37 6.06
C GLY A 152 -5.93 -15.47 7.26
N SER A 153 -7.20 -15.28 7.61
CA SER A 153 -7.61 -14.48 8.78
C SER A 153 -7.09 -15.06 10.09
N ASP A 154 -7.07 -16.38 10.22
CA ASP A 154 -6.43 -17.08 11.33
C ASP A 154 -4.92 -17.25 11.06
N ALA A 155 -4.18 -16.15 10.98
CA ALA A 155 -2.77 -16.18 10.59
C ALA A 155 -1.86 -16.93 11.58
N ALA A 156 -2.31 -17.15 12.83
CA ALA A 156 -1.54 -17.83 13.87
C ALA A 156 -1.53 -19.36 13.70
N SER A 157 -2.44 -19.92 12.88
CA SER A 157 -2.52 -21.36 12.61
C SER A 157 -1.65 -21.83 11.44
N LEU A 158 -0.75 -20.97 10.95
CA LEU A 158 0.20 -21.31 9.88
C LEU A 158 0.95 -22.62 10.17
N LEU A 159 1.20 -23.41 9.13
CA LEU A 159 1.77 -24.75 9.18
C LEU A 159 3.18 -24.82 8.62
N THR A 160 3.64 -23.84 7.84
CA THR A 160 5.02 -23.81 7.34
C THR A 160 5.97 -23.92 8.53
N SER A 161 6.75 -25.00 8.58
CA SER A 161 7.69 -25.29 9.66
C SER A 161 9.10 -24.79 9.33
N ALA A 162 9.91 -24.62 10.36
CA ALA A 162 11.33 -24.32 10.28
C ALA A 162 12.05 -25.11 11.39
N GLU A 163 12.52 -26.31 11.07
CA GLU A 163 13.20 -27.17 12.02
C GLU A 163 14.69 -26.82 12.09
N ARG A 164 15.22 -26.59 13.28
CA ARG A 164 16.63 -26.26 13.44
C ARG A 164 17.50 -27.51 13.30
N GLN A 165 18.43 -27.50 12.35
CA GLN A 165 19.47 -28.51 12.15
C GLN A 165 20.84 -27.81 12.13
N GLY A 166 21.54 -27.85 13.26
CA GLY A 166 22.82 -27.17 13.43
C GLY A 166 22.71 -25.64 13.32
N ASP A 167 23.36 -25.08 12.30
CA ASP A 167 23.40 -23.65 11.97
C ASP A 167 22.35 -23.25 10.92
N HIS A 168 21.48 -24.17 10.49
CA HIS A 168 20.39 -23.91 9.55
C HIS A 168 19.02 -24.23 10.15
N TYR A 169 17.99 -23.59 9.63
CA TYR A 169 16.60 -24.05 9.66
C TYR A 169 16.26 -24.75 8.35
N ILE A 170 15.56 -25.87 8.43
CA ILE A 170 14.99 -26.55 7.28
C ILE A 170 13.51 -26.17 7.19
N LEU A 171 13.17 -25.36 6.19
CA LEU A 171 11.81 -24.87 5.98
C LEU A 171 11.02 -25.84 5.09
N ASN A 172 9.82 -26.18 5.54
CA ASN A 172 8.88 -27.01 4.79
C ASN A 172 7.46 -26.41 4.86
N GLY A 173 6.83 -26.19 3.71
CA GLY A 173 5.47 -25.67 3.65
C GLY A 173 5.21 -24.83 2.41
N SER A 174 4.07 -24.12 2.41
CA SER A 174 3.71 -23.23 1.31
C SER A 174 2.96 -22.02 1.81
N LYS A 175 3.23 -20.90 1.15
CA LYS A 175 2.57 -19.61 1.36
C LYS A 175 1.70 -19.29 0.15
N ALA A 176 0.59 -18.60 0.39
CA ALA A 176 -0.39 -18.24 -0.62
C ALA A 176 -0.52 -16.72 -0.76
N PHE A 177 -0.90 -16.26 -1.95
CA PHE A 177 -1.15 -14.85 -2.26
C PHE A 177 0.05 -13.91 -2.04
N ILE A 178 1.27 -14.38 -2.31
CA ILE A 178 2.47 -13.57 -2.06
C ILE A 178 2.67 -12.55 -3.18
N SER A 179 2.40 -11.28 -2.86
CA SER A 179 2.69 -10.12 -3.70
C SER A 179 4.19 -9.96 -3.96
N GLY A 180 4.57 -9.83 -5.22
CA GLY A 180 5.97 -9.86 -5.67
C GLY A 180 6.56 -11.27 -5.76
N GLY A 181 5.78 -12.31 -5.46
CA GLY A 181 6.24 -13.69 -5.48
C GLY A 181 6.84 -14.09 -6.83
N GLY A 182 8.03 -14.67 -6.79
CA GLY A 182 8.81 -15.05 -7.98
C GLY A 182 9.65 -13.91 -8.55
N GLU A 183 9.31 -12.64 -8.32
CA GLU A 183 10.13 -11.49 -8.74
C GLU A 183 11.05 -11.00 -7.61
N ALA A 184 10.54 -10.94 -6.38
CA ALA A 184 11.29 -10.49 -5.21
C ALA A 184 12.54 -11.35 -4.94
N ASP A 185 13.57 -10.70 -4.42
CA ASP A 185 14.84 -11.31 -4.05
C ASP A 185 14.89 -11.69 -2.57
N ILE A 186 14.13 -10.97 -1.73
CA ILE A 186 14.09 -11.14 -0.28
C ILE A 186 12.68 -11.51 0.16
N TYR A 187 12.53 -12.61 0.89
CA TYR A 187 11.26 -13.08 1.42
C TYR A 187 11.30 -13.01 2.94
N VAL A 188 10.43 -12.20 3.54
CA VAL A 188 10.25 -12.13 5.00
C VAL A 188 9.19 -13.15 5.38
N VAL A 189 9.62 -14.31 5.87
CA VAL A 189 8.77 -15.50 6.07
C VAL A 189 8.42 -15.70 7.53
N MET A 190 7.13 -15.85 7.80
CA MET A 190 6.62 -16.30 9.09
C MET A 190 6.46 -17.81 9.07
N CYS A 191 7.22 -18.51 9.91
CA CYS A 191 7.29 -19.96 9.97
C CYS A 191 7.29 -20.47 11.41
N ARG A 192 6.87 -21.71 11.62
CA ARG A 192 6.75 -22.33 12.94
C ARG A 192 8.06 -23.02 13.33
N THR A 193 8.73 -22.49 14.34
CA THR A 193 9.96 -23.06 14.94
C THR A 193 9.67 -23.77 16.27
N GLY A 194 8.56 -23.42 16.93
CA GLY A 194 8.15 -23.99 18.21
C GLY A 194 6.81 -24.74 18.16
N GLY A 195 6.12 -24.76 19.30
CA GLY A 195 4.82 -25.44 19.46
C GLY A 195 3.65 -24.77 18.71
N PRO A 196 2.41 -25.24 18.93
CA PRO A 196 1.22 -24.66 18.31
C PRO A 196 0.96 -23.22 18.79
N GLY A 197 0.14 -22.50 18.02
CA GLY A 197 -0.28 -21.14 18.34
C GLY A 197 0.79 -20.07 18.03
N HIS A 198 0.47 -18.82 18.39
CA HIS A 198 1.24 -17.66 17.96
C HIS A 198 2.67 -17.59 18.54
N LYS A 199 2.90 -18.17 19.73
CA LYS A 199 4.21 -18.18 20.40
C LYS A 199 5.22 -19.12 19.74
N GLY A 200 4.77 -20.02 18.85
CA GLY A 200 5.66 -20.92 18.12
C GLY A 200 6.13 -20.38 16.77
N ILE A 201 5.75 -19.14 16.41
CA ILE A 201 6.04 -18.54 15.10
C ILE A 201 7.30 -17.66 15.20
N SER A 202 8.21 -17.80 14.24
CA SER A 202 9.41 -16.99 14.03
C SER A 202 9.37 -16.26 12.70
N CYS A 203 10.19 -15.22 12.59
CA CYS A 203 10.42 -14.49 11.34
C CYS A 203 11.81 -14.85 10.79
N VAL A 204 11.87 -15.29 9.54
CA VAL A 204 13.12 -15.68 8.87
C VAL A 204 13.20 -15.01 7.50
N VAL A 205 14.38 -14.47 7.16
CA VAL A 205 14.65 -13.95 5.81
C VAL A 205 15.15 -15.08 4.91
N VAL A 206 14.46 -15.31 3.80
CA VAL A 206 14.86 -16.28 2.76
C VAL A 206 15.21 -15.52 1.49
N GLU A 207 16.38 -15.78 0.91
CA GLU A 207 16.80 -15.16 -0.34
C GLU A 207 16.34 -16.01 -1.54
N LYS A 208 16.00 -15.34 -2.65
CA LYS A 208 15.70 -16.00 -3.91
C LYS A 208 16.92 -16.79 -4.39
N GLY A 209 16.69 -18.03 -4.80
CA GLY A 209 17.74 -18.94 -5.25
C GLY A 209 18.25 -19.89 -4.17
N THR A 210 17.82 -19.75 -2.91
CA THR A 210 18.06 -20.77 -1.88
C THR A 210 17.49 -22.12 -2.34
N PRO A 211 18.27 -23.21 -2.35
CA PRO A 211 17.76 -24.54 -2.69
C PRO A 211 16.55 -24.92 -1.84
N GLY A 212 15.53 -25.50 -2.47
CA GLY A 212 14.25 -25.81 -1.81
C GLY A 212 13.22 -24.69 -1.84
N LEU A 213 13.59 -23.45 -2.21
CA LEU A 213 12.65 -22.36 -2.49
C LEU A 213 12.16 -22.43 -3.94
N SER A 214 10.85 -22.55 -4.14
CA SER A 214 10.22 -22.50 -5.47
C SER A 214 8.93 -21.69 -5.47
N PHE A 215 8.36 -21.49 -6.66
CA PHE A 215 7.21 -20.60 -6.86
C PHE A 215 6.12 -21.26 -7.69
N GLY A 216 4.87 -21.03 -7.31
CA GLY A 216 3.70 -21.45 -8.08
C GLY A 216 3.50 -20.64 -9.37
N LYS A 217 2.40 -20.94 -10.07
CA LYS A 217 1.95 -20.14 -11.21
C LYS A 217 1.59 -18.71 -10.78
N LYS A 218 1.60 -17.78 -11.75
CA LYS A 218 1.07 -16.43 -11.54
C LYS A 218 -0.46 -16.48 -11.48
N GLU A 219 -1.03 -16.00 -10.38
CA GLU A 219 -2.49 -15.95 -10.20
C GLU A 219 -3.14 -14.87 -11.07
N LYS A 220 -4.28 -15.21 -11.67
CA LYS A 220 -5.15 -14.27 -12.37
C LYS A 220 -6.10 -13.62 -11.38
N LYS A 221 -6.13 -12.28 -11.38
CA LYS A 221 -6.84 -11.47 -10.38
C LYS A 221 -7.76 -10.47 -11.06
N VAL A 222 -8.73 -9.94 -10.32
CA VAL A 222 -9.62 -8.85 -10.78
C VAL A 222 -8.83 -7.55 -10.97
N GLY A 223 -7.88 -7.28 -10.07
CA GLY A 223 -7.02 -6.12 -10.09
C GLY A 223 -5.72 -6.42 -9.35
N TRP A 224 -4.97 -5.36 -9.02
CA TRP A 224 -3.60 -5.50 -8.49
C TRP A 224 -2.68 -6.25 -9.47
N ASN A 225 -2.85 -6.02 -10.76
CA ASN A 225 -2.21 -6.81 -11.82
C ASN A 225 -0.74 -6.43 -12.06
N SER A 226 -0.33 -5.21 -11.70
CA SER A 226 1.08 -4.79 -11.80
C SER A 226 2.01 -5.45 -10.77
N GLN A 227 1.47 -6.30 -9.88
CA GLN A 227 2.25 -7.08 -8.93
C GLN A 227 1.94 -8.57 -9.13
N PRO A 228 2.97 -9.40 -9.37
CA PRO A 228 2.77 -10.84 -9.48
C PRO A 228 2.34 -11.38 -8.12
N THR A 229 1.37 -12.29 -8.16
CA THR A 229 0.89 -13.00 -6.98
C THR A 229 1.09 -14.47 -7.25
N ARG A 230 1.85 -15.14 -6.40
CA ARG A 230 2.19 -16.56 -6.54
C ARG A 230 2.14 -17.25 -5.19
N ALA A 231 2.01 -18.56 -5.21
CA ALA A 231 2.43 -19.38 -4.08
C ALA A 231 3.96 -19.34 -3.95
N VAL A 232 4.47 -19.37 -2.72
CA VAL A 232 5.89 -19.54 -2.41
C VAL A 232 6.02 -20.85 -1.64
N ILE A 233 6.85 -21.76 -2.13
CA ILE A 233 6.91 -23.15 -1.69
C ILE A 233 8.31 -23.42 -1.14
N PHE A 234 8.36 -24.11 0.00
CA PHE A 234 9.58 -24.52 0.67
C PHE A 234 9.57 -26.05 0.81
N GLU A 235 10.55 -26.71 0.20
CA GLU A 235 10.77 -28.16 0.27
C GLU A 235 12.22 -28.39 0.71
N ASP A 236 12.40 -28.81 1.96
CA ASP A 236 13.70 -28.96 2.62
C ASP A 236 14.62 -27.75 2.40
N CYS A 237 14.04 -26.55 2.47
CA CYS A 237 14.72 -25.29 2.18
C CYS A 237 15.63 -24.91 3.35
N ALA A 238 16.93 -25.16 3.22
CA ALA A 238 17.93 -24.86 4.24
C ALA A 238 18.26 -23.35 4.28
N VAL A 239 17.98 -22.70 5.40
CA VAL A 239 18.18 -21.26 5.62
C VAL A 239 19.05 -21.04 6.85
N PRO A 240 20.12 -20.24 6.79
CA PRO A 240 20.97 -19.99 7.95
C PRO A 240 20.16 -19.46 9.15
N VAL A 241 20.46 -19.94 10.36
CA VAL A 241 19.86 -19.42 11.62
C VAL A 241 20.15 -17.92 11.77
N ALA A 242 21.28 -17.45 11.24
CA ALA A 242 21.66 -16.04 11.18
C ALA A 242 20.68 -15.16 10.36
N ASN A 243 19.79 -15.74 9.56
CA ASN A 243 18.74 -15.00 8.85
C ASN A 243 17.44 -14.85 9.67
N ARG A 244 17.37 -15.37 10.89
CA ARG A 244 16.21 -15.19 11.78
C ARG A 244 16.17 -13.75 12.31
N ILE A 245 15.05 -13.06 12.08
CA ILE A 245 14.80 -11.71 12.60
C ILE A 245 14.15 -11.82 13.97
N GLY A 246 14.82 -11.25 14.99
CA GLY A 246 14.45 -11.43 16.39
C GLY A 246 14.68 -12.85 16.91
N ASP A 247 14.06 -13.15 18.06
CA ASP A 247 14.17 -14.44 18.73
C ASP A 247 13.19 -15.48 18.20
N GLU A 248 13.44 -16.76 18.54
CA GLU A 248 12.44 -17.80 18.30
C GLU A 248 11.12 -17.47 19.02
N GLY A 249 9.99 -17.67 18.35
CA GLY A 249 8.67 -17.36 18.90
C GLY A 249 8.23 -15.89 18.84
N GLN A 250 9.08 -14.97 18.36
CA GLN A 250 8.72 -13.55 18.21
C GLN A 250 8.07 -13.20 16.86
N GLY A 251 7.98 -14.13 15.92
CA GLY A 251 7.50 -13.86 14.55
C GLY A 251 6.08 -13.30 14.49
N PHE A 252 5.16 -13.82 15.31
CA PHE A 252 3.79 -13.30 15.30
C PHE A 252 3.69 -11.87 15.88
N LEU A 253 4.51 -11.52 16.87
CA LEU A 253 4.61 -10.16 17.39
C LEU A 253 5.08 -9.20 16.28
N ILE A 254 6.15 -9.59 15.58
CA ILE A 254 6.72 -8.83 14.46
C ILE A 254 5.65 -8.65 13.37
N ALA A 255 4.93 -9.71 13.00
CA ALA A 255 3.83 -9.67 12.05
C ALA A 255 2.75 -8.66 12.47
N MET A 256 2.27 -8.71 13.72
CA MET A 256 1.23 -7.79 14.19
C MET A 256 1.71 -6.33 14.22
N ARG A 257 2.97 -6.07 14.58
CA ARG A 257 3.54 -4.72 14.54
C ARG A 257 3.64 -4.20 13.10
N GLY A 258 4.04 -5.06 12.15
CA GLY A 258 4.02 -4.74 10.71
C GLY A 258 2.62 -4.43 10.18
N LEU A 259 1.62 -5.23 10.57
CA LEU A 259 0.23 -5.05 10.13
C LEU A 259 -0.39 -3.74 10.61
N ASN A 260 0.03 -3.16 11.75
CA ASN A 260 -0.47 -1.84 12.16
C ASN A 260 -0.08 -0.75 11.16
N GLY A 261 1.18 -0.73 10.72
CA GLY A 261 1.63 0.17 9.64
C GLY A 261 1.00 -0.18 8.30
N GLY A 262 0.91 -1.47 7.96
CA GLY A 262 0.28 -1.95 6.73
C GLY A 262 -1.19 -1.53 6.60
N ARG A 263 -1.95 -1.54 7.71
CA ARG A 263 -3.35 -1.07 7.78
C ARG A 263 -3.49 0.40 7.41
N ILE A 264 -2.61 1.27 7.93
CA ILE A 264 -2.60 2.69 7.56
C ILE A 264 -2.26 2.82 6.07
N ASN A 265 -1.20 2.17 5.61
CA ASN A 265 -0.72 2.37 4.24
C ASN A 265 -1.71 1.87 3.17
N VAL A 266 -2.39 0.74 3.39
CA VAL A 266 -3.44 0.26 2.46
C VAL A 266 -4.66 1.19 2.45
N ALA A 267 -4.98 1.79 3.60
CA ALA A 267 -6.01 2.81 3.69
C ALA A 267 -5.60 4.08 2.93
N SER A 268 -4.34 4.52 3.04
CA SER A 268 -3.78 5.63 2.26
C SER A 268 -3.81 5.34 0.75
N CYS A 269 -3.53 4.11 0.33
CA CYS A 269 -3.65 3.72 -1.08
C CYS A 269 -5.11 3.84 -1.58
N SER A 270 -6.06 3.40 -0.76
CA SER A 270 -7.49 3.50 -1.07
C SER A 270 -7.95 4.96 -1.16
N LEU A 271 -7.45 5.80 -0.25
CA LEU A 271 -7.71 7.25 -0.24
C LEU A 271 -7.18 7.94 -1.51
N GLY A 272 -5.99 7.56 -1.99
CA GLY A 272 -5.45 8.07 -3.25
C GLY A 272 -6.31 7.71 -4.46
N ALA A 273 -6.74 6.44 -4.55
CA ALA A 273 -7.65 5.99 -5.61
C ALA A 273 -8.99 6.74 -5.60
N ALA A 274 -9.59 6.93 -4.43
CA ALA A 274 -10.83 7.67 -4.26
C ALA A 274 -10.67 9.16 -4.59
N HIS A 275 -9.57 9.79 -4.17
CA HIS A 275 -9.27 11.19 -4.50
C HIS A 275 -9.16 11.38 -6.01
N ALA A 276 -8.37 10.54 -6.70
CA ALA A 276 -8.24 10.61 -8.16
C ALA A 276 -9.60 10.42 -8.86
N SER A 277 -10.42 9.47 -8.37
CA SER A 277 -11.76 9.21 -8.91
C SER A 277 -12.71 10.40 -8.77
N ILE A 278 -12.67 11.10 -7.63
CA ILE A 278 -13.47 12.31 -7.39
C ILE A 278 -13.04 13.45 -8.33
N ILE A 279 -11.73 13.66 -8.52
CA ILE A 279 -11.21 14.69 -9.43
C ILE A 279 -11.68 14.41 -10.87
N LEU A 280 -11.50 13.17 -11.35
CA LEU A 280 -11.94 12.75 -12.68
C LEU A 280 -13.45 12.89 -12.85
N THR A 281 -14.24 12.50 -11.84
CA THR A 281 -15.70 12.63 -11.83
C THR A 281 -16.12 14.08 -11.92
N ARG A 282 -15.57 14.94 -11.06
CA ARG A 282 -15.87 16.38 -11.04
C ARG A 282 -15.58 17.02 -12.40
N ASP A 283 -14.44 16.70 -12.99
CA ASP A 283 -14.03 17.29 -14.26
C ASP A 283 -14.90 16.77 -15.42
N HIS A 284 -15.25 15.48 -15.41
CA HIS A 284 -16.19 14.89 -16.35
C HIS A 284 -17.57 15.57 -16.28
N LEU A 285 -18.11 15.77 -15.07
CA LEU A 285 -19.41 16.40 -14.86
C LEU A 285 -19.48 17.83 -15.40
N LYS A 286 -18.37 18.57 -15.32
CA LYS A 286 -18.29 19.95 -15.83
C LYS A 286 -18.23 20.02 -17.36
N VAL A 287 -17.66 19.01 -18.01
CA VAL A 287 -17.43 19.01 -19.47
C VAL A 287 -18.51 18.27 -20.24
N ARG A 288 -18.98 17.12 -19.75
CA ARG A 288 -19.98 16.30 -20.43
C ARG A 288 -21.35 16.96 -20.35
N LYS A 289 -22.04 17.05 -21.49
CA LYS A 289 -23.40 17.58 -21.59
C LYS A 289 -24.41 16.49 -21.95
N GLN A 290 -25.59 16.55 -21.32
CA GLN A 290 -26.80 15.80 -21.68
C GLN A 290 -28.01 16.70 -21.43
N PHE A 291 -29.08 16.51 -22.19
CA PHE A 291 -30.27 17.37 -22.10
C PHE A 291 -29.94 18.87 -22.26
N GLY A 292 -28.94 19.20 -23.09
CA GLY A 292 -28.52 20.58 -23.38
C GLY A 292 -27.54 21.21 -22.38
N GLU A 293 -27.38 20.65 -21.19
CA GLU A 293 -26.62 21.24 -20.09
C GLU A 293 -25.47 20.34 -19.61
N PRO A 294 -24.41 20.90 -18.98
CA PRO A 294 -23.42 20.12 -18.24
C PRO A 294 -24.07 19.20 -17.21
N LEU A 295 -23.54 17.98 -17.05
CA LEU A 295 -24.02 17.05 -16.03
C LEU A 295 -23.92 17.61 -14.61
N ALA A 296 -22.96 18.51 -14.36
CA ALA A 296 -22.80 19.24 -13.11
C ALA A 296 -24.03 20.08 -12.72
N ASN A 297 -24.97 20.38 -13.63
CA ASN A 297 -26.21 21.11 -13.33
C ASN A 297 -27.34 20.19 -12.82
N ASN A 298 -27.16 18.87 -12.89
CA ASN A 298 -28.14 17.92 -12.36
C ASN A 298 -27.96 17.77 -10.84
N GLN A 299 -28.98 18.17 -10.06
CA GLN A 299 -28.93 18.16 -8.60
C GLN A 299 -28.63 16.77 -8.01
N TYR A 300 -29.16 15.69 -8.60
CA TYR A 300 -28.87 14.33 -8.12
C TYR A 300 -27.38 13.99 -8.27
N LEU A 301 -26.74 14.40 -9.37
CA LEU A 301 -25.30 14.19 -9.57
C LEU A 301 -24.45 15.07 -8.63
N GLN A 302 -24.91 16.29 -8.32
CA GLN A 302 -24.28 17.14 -7.31
C GLN A 302 -24.32 16.51 -5.92
N PHE A 303 -25.46 15.94 -5.52
CA PHE A 303 -25.60 15.24 -4.23
C PHE A 303 -24.64 14.04 -4.15
N LYS A 304 -24.54 13.25 -5.22
CA LYS A 304 -23.58 12.14 -5.27
C LYS A 304 -22.13 12.61 -5.13
N LEU A 305 -21.74 13.67 -5.83
CA LEU A 305 -20.39 14.23 -5.68
C LEU A 305 -20.12 14.77 -4.28
N ALA A 306 -21.13 15.38 -3.63
CA ALA A 306 -21.04 15.85 -2.25
C ALA A 306 -20.86 14.69 -1.24
N ASP A 307 -21.59 13.59 -1.43
CA ASP A 307 -21.45 12.37 -0.61
C ASP A 307 -20.03 11.78 -0.76
N MET A 308 -19.54 11.65 -2.00
CA MET A 308 -18.20 11.14 -2.29
C MET A 308 -17.12 11.99 -1.63
N ALA A 309 -17.23 13.32 -1.74
CA ALA A 309 -16.31 14.26 -1.12
C ALA A 309 -16.31 14.17 0.41
N THR A 310 -17.49 14.01 1.02
CA THR A 310 -17.64 13.87 2.47
C THR A 310 -16.96 12.61 2.97
N LYS A 311 -17.20 11.48 2.30
CA LYS A 311 -16.55 10.19 2.57
C LYS A 311 -15.03 10.30 2.47
N LEU A 312 -14.52 10.92 1.40
CA LEU A 312 -13.09 11.13 1.20
C LEU A 312 -12.44 11.91 2.36
N VAL A 313 -13.04 13.03 2.76
CA VAL A 313 -12.50 13.87 3.85
C VAL A 313 -12.52 13.12 5.18
N ALA A 314 -13.62 12.42 5.48
CA ALA A 314 -13.73 11.60 6.69
C ALA A 314 -12.66 10.48 6.70
N SER A 315 -12.46 9.77 5.59
CA SER A 315 -11.43 8.75 5.47
C SER A 315 -10.02 9.32 5.67
N ARG A 316 -9.72 10.49 5.09
CA ARG A 316 -8.42 11.16 5.26
C ARG A 316 -8.14 11.51 6.72
N LEU A 317 -9.12 12.05 7.43
CA LEU A 317 -8.98 12.37 8.85
C LEU A 317 -8.72 11.12 9.70
N MET A 318 -9.47 10.04 9.46
CA MET A 318 -9.31 8.76 10.16
C MET A 318 -7.91 8.18 9.95
N ILE A 319 -7.44 8.15 8.69
CA ILE A 319 -6.11 7.61 8.34
C ILE A 319 -5.00 8.43 8.99
N ARG A 320 -5.05 9.76 8.89
CA ARG A 320 -4.02 10.63 9.45
C ARG A 320 -4.01 10.60 10.97
N SER A 321 -5.18 10.54 11.60
CA SER A 321 -5.29 10.36 13.05
C SER A 321 -4.65 9.05 13.52
N ALA A 322 -4.91 7.93 12.82
CA ALA A 322 -4.28 6.65 13.12
C ALA A 322 -2.76 6.67 12.88
N ALA A 323 -2.29 7.35 11.82
CA ALA A 323 -0.87 7.50 11.54
C ALA A 323 -0.14 8.27 12.64
N VAL A 324 -0.71 9.39 13.09
CA VAL A 324 -0.20 10.19 14.22
C VAL A 324 -0.20 9.36 15.51
N ALA A 325 -1.29 8.66 15.81
CA ALA A 325 -1.35 7.83 17.00
C ALA A 325 -0.30 6.70 17.02
N LEU A 326 -0.03 6.11 15.85
CA LEU A 326 0.98 5.04 15.75
C LEU A 326 2.41 5.55 15.93
N GLN A 327 2.76 6.74 15.39
CA GLN A 327 4.10 7.30 15.57
C GLN A 327 4.34 7.88 16.97
N GLU A 328 3.28 8.31 17.66
CA GLU A 328 3.31 8.77 19.05
C GLU A 328 3.24 7.61 20.06
N GLU A 329 3.19 6.35 19.58
CA GLU A 329 3.09 5.14 20.39
C GLU A 329 1.92 5.14 21.38
N ARG A 330 0.80 5.78 21.01
CA ARG A 330 -0.38 5.85 21.87
C ARG A 330 -0.98 4.47 22.12
N GLU A 331 -1.54 4.28 23.32
CA GLU A 331 -2.18 3.02 23.73
C GLU A 331 -3.35 2.61 22.81
N ASP A 332 -4.07 3.59 22.25
CA ASP A 332 -5.21 3.39 21.36
C ASP A 332 -4.83 3.25 19.88
N ALA A 333 -3.54 3.35 19.53
CA ALA A 333 -3.07 3.34 18.14
C ALA A 333 -3.49 2.09 17.37
N VAL A 334 -3.44 0.90 18.01
CA VAL A 334 -3.81 -0.37 17.35
C VAL A 334 -5.29 -0.38 16.96
N ALA A 335 -6.15 0.14 17.84
CA ALA A 335 -7.58 0.27 17.57
C ALA A 335 -7.82 1.28 16.44
N LEU A 336 -7.18 2.45 16.51
CA LEU A 336 -7.30 3.49 15.48
C LEU A 336 -6.81 3.02 14.10
N CYS A 337 -5.70 2.28 14.01
CA CYS A 337 -5.23 1.68 12.76
C CYS A 337 -6.28 0.76 12.14
N SER A 338 -6.96 -0.03 12.96
CA SER A 338 -8.00 -0.97 12.52
C SER A 338 -9.26 -0.24 12.08
N MET A 339 -9.72 0.75 12.86
CA MET A 339 -10.89 1.59 12.53
C MET A 339 -10.66 2.38 11.25
N ALA A 340 -9.48 3.01 11.10
CA ALA A 340 -9.13 3.76 9.91
C ALA A 340 -9.09 2.86 8.66
N LYS A 341 -8.47 1.67 8.76
CA LYS A 341 -8.45 0.72 7.64
C LYS A 341 -9.87 0.28 7.27
N LEU A 342 -10.68 -0.12 8.24
CA LEU A 342 -12.05 -0.57 8.01
C LEU A 342 -12.86 0.51 7.27
N PHE A 343 -12.96 1.69 7.89
CA PHE A 343 -13.75 2.79 7.35
C PHE A 343 -13.24 3.24 5.99
N ALA A 344 -11.93 3.50 5.86
CA ALA A 344 -11.41 4.04 4.62
C ALA A 344 -11.49 3.05 3.46
N THR A 345 -11.24 1.75 3.67
CA THR A 345 -11.31 0.81 2.54
C THR A 345 -12.74 0.64 2.01
N ASP A 346 -13.74 0.65 2.89
CA ASP A 346 -15.15 0.52 2.48
C ASP A 346 -15.61 1.81 1.77
N GLU A 347 -15.43 2.96 2.41
CA GLU A 347 -15.90 4.24 1.88
C GLU A 347 -15.17 4.65 0.60
N CYS A 348 -13.85 4.42 0.52
CA CYS A 348 -13.09 4.71 -0.69
C CYS A 348 -13.48 3.76 -1.83
N PHE A 349 -13.77 2.49 -1.55
CA PHE A 349 -14.28 1.59 -2.58
C PHE A 349 -15.63 2.07 -3.12
N GLU A 350 -16.57 2.46 -2.26
CA GLU A 350 -17.86 3.02 -2.71
C GLU A 350 -17.68 4.27 -3.59
N VAL A 351 -16.75 5.16 -3.22
CA VAL A 351 -16.39 6.32 -4.05
C VAL A 351 -15.93 5.88 -5.44
N THR A 352 -15.06 4.87 -5.54
CA THR A 352 -14.58 4.36 -6.83
C THR A 352 -15.63 3.57 -7.62
N ALA A 353 -16.57 2.91 -6.94
CA ALA A 353 -17.58 2.04 -7.53
C ALA A 353 -18.86 2.78 -7.97
N THR A 354 -18.98 4.09 -7.68
CA THR A 354 -20.18 4.85 -8.02
C THR A 354 -20.40 4.88 -9.55
N PRO A 355 -21.59 4.51 -10.07
CA PRO A 355 -21.79 4.09 -11.45
C PRO A 355 -21.55 5.13 -12.56
N ALA A 356 -21.40 4.57 -13.78
CA ALA A 356 -20.94 5.16 -15.04
C ALA A 356 -21.56 6.47 -15.60
N PRO A 357 -22.75 6.99 -15.24
CA PRO A 357 -23.11 8.35 -15.66
C PRO A 357 -22.22 9.45 -15.04
N LEU A 358 -21.36 9.10 -14.07
CA LEU A 358 -20.40 10.00 -13.42
C LEU A 358 -18.96 9.90 -13.94
N LEU A 359 -18.60 8.79 -14.58
CA LEU A 359 -17.23 8.53 -15.03
C LEU A 359 -17.22 8.42 -16.57
N PRO A 360 -16.21 8.98 -17.26
CA PRO A 360 -16.00 8.55 -18.64
C PRO A 360 -15.87 7.02 -18.63
N PHE A 361 -16.50 6.34 -19.59
CA PHE A 361 -16.30 4.91 -19.86
C PHE A 361 -14.82 4.52 -19.67
N PRO A 362 -14.54 3.29 -19.21
CA PRO A 362 -13.32 2.92 -18.51
C PRO A 362 -12.06 3.38 -19.24
N ILE A 363 -11.00 3.61 -18.47
CA ILE A 363 -9.61 3.85 -18.89
C ILE A 363 -9.07 2.58 -19.61
N VAL A 364 -9.76 2.15 -20.66
CA VAL A 364 -9.44 1.11 -21.61
C VAL A 364 -9.94 1.64 -22.95
N ASN A 365 -9.04 2.36 -23.61
CA ASN A 365 -9.21 2.86 -24.95
C ASN A 365 -9.31 1.64 -25.89
N PHE A 366 -10.51 1.13 -26.17
CA PHE A 366 -10.72 0.29 -27.35
C PHE A 366 -10.64 1.18 -28.59
N ARG A 367 -9.42 1.55 -28.97
CA ARG A 367 -9.09 1.92 -30.33
C ARG A 367 -8.50 0.69 -31.01
N ASP A 368 -9.38 -0.15 -31.54
CA ASP A 368 -9.11 -0.77 -32.83
C ASP A 368 -10.41 -0.79 -33.62
N GLY A 369 -10.52 0.23 -34.48
CA GLY A 369 -11.45 0.27 -35.58
C GLY A 369 -10.65 0.52 -36.85
N SER A 370 -9.64 -0.31 -37.09
CA SER A 370 -9.05 -0.44 -38.42
C SER A 370 -10.00 -1.29 -39.29
N LYS A 371 -10.65 -0.59 -40.23
CA LYS A 371 -10.91 -1.11 -41.56
C LYS A 371 -9.67 -0.89 -42.41
#